data_AF-A0A9X4KM51-F1
#
_entry.id   AF-A0A9X4KM51-F1
#
_cell.length_a   1.000
_cell.length_b   1.000
_cell.length_c   1.000
_cell.angle_alpha   90.00
_cell.angle_beta   90.00
_cell.angle_gamma   90.00
#
_symmetry.space_group_name_H-M   'P 1'
#
loop_
_entity.id
_entity.type
_entity.pdbx_description
1 polymer ?
#
loop_
_entity_poly.entity_id
_entity_poly.type
_entity_poly.pdbx_seq_one_letter_code
_entity_poly.pdbx_strand_id
1 'polypeptide(L)'
;MLAADRGGTADAVGYAPAFKGRAYYESRGEAIWEVPLEGKFIALTFDDGPDPADTPAILDLLATYGARATFFITGKKAEQYPGIVRREAMEGHEVANHTYSHRMLLHCTDAQIRGEIAMAQKSIGMAAGAEPVLFSAAGRFFLIRGC
;
A
#
# COMPACT_ATOMS: atom_id res chain seq x y z
N MET A 1 -53.05 13.45 -35.63
CA MET A 1 -52.27 12.48 -36.41
C MET A 1 -50.80 12.75 -36.12
N LEU A 2 -50.19 11.89 -35.28
CA LEU A 2 -48.74 11.65 -35.03
C LEU A 2 -47.91 12.84 -34.48
N ALA A 3 -47.62 12.89 -33.17
CA ALA A 3 -46.41 12.38 -32.47
C ALA A 3 -45.11 13.13 -32.88
N ALA A 4 -44.25 13.63 -31.98
CA ALA A 4 -43.72 12.93 -30.81
C ALA A 4 -43.24 13.83 -29.66
N ASP A 5 -43.29 13.19 -28.49
CA ASP A 5 -42.64 13.39 -27.21
C ASP A 5 -41.09 13.53 -27.25
N ARG A 6 -40.56 14.36 -26.34
CA ARG A 6 -39.42 14.13 -25.42
C ARG A 6 -39.01 15.47 -24.79
N GLY A 7 -39.30 15.72 -23.51
CA GLY A 7 -38.42 15.36 -22.37
C GLY A 7 -37.47 16.54 -22.09
N GLY A 8 -37.57 17.26 -20.98
CA GLY A 8 -37.28 16.77 -19.64
C GLY A 8 -35.91 17.29 -19.20
N THR A 9 -35.94 18.15 -18.19
CA THR A 9 -34.83 18.85 -17.51
C THR A 9 -33.59 18.00 -17.20
N ALA A 10 -32.40 18.58 -17.32
CA ALA A 10 -31.25 18.12 -16.54
C ALA A 10 -30.36 19.31 -16.20
N ASP A 11 -30.59 19.88 -15.02
CA ASP A 11 -29.63 20.68 -14.29
C ASP A 11 -28.31 19.89 -14.19
N ALA A 12 -27.21 20.49 -14.65
CA ALA A 12 -25.88 19.97 -14.44
C ALA A 12 -25.50 20.16 -12.95
N VAL A 13 -26.07 19.33 -12.07
CA VAL A 13 -25.58 19.19 -10.71
C VAL A 13 -24.27 18.41 -10.80
N GLY A 14 -23.17 19.15 -10.72
CA GLY A 14 -21.83 18.58 -10.66
C GLY A 14 -21.73 17.57 -9.53
N TYR A 15 -21.42 16.32 -9.86
CA TYR A 15 -21.01 15.33 -8.88
C TYR A 15 -19.58 15.67 -8.43
N ALA A 16 -19.45 16.50 -7.40
CA ALA A 16 -18.27 16.48 -6.56
C ALA A 16 -18.44 15.31 -5.59
N PRO A 17 -17.64 14.24 -5.66
CA PRO A 17 -17.73 13.18 -4.66
C PRO A 17 -17.50 13.82 -3.29
N ALA A 18 -18.41 13.55 -2.34
CA ALA A 18 -18.23 13.97 -0.97
C ALA A 18 -16.84 13.52 -0.51
N PHE A 19 -16.03 14.46 -0.01
CA PHE A 19 -14.70 14.15 0.49
C PHE A 19 -14.82 13.14 1.64
N LYS A 20 -14.39 11.91 1.40
CA LYS A 20 -14.39 10.83 2.39
C LYS A 20 -13.13 10.99 3.25
N GLY A 21 -13.32 11.29 4.52
CA GLY A 21 -12.23 11.42 5.50
C GLY A 21 -11.84 10.08 6.15
N ARG A 22 -10.84 10.11 7.02
CA ARG A 22 -10.30 8.95 7.77
C ARG A 22 -11.39 8.06 8.37
N ALA A 23 -12.31 8.65 9.14
CA ALA A 23 -13.39 7.94 9.83
C ALA A 23 -14.29 7.11 8.89
N TYR A 24 -14.49 7.56 7.65
CA TYR A 24 -15.28 6.83 6.66
C TYR A 24 -14.63 5.48 6.32
N TYR A 25 -13.32 5.46 6.11
CA TYR A 25 -12.58 4.26 5.70
C TYR A 25 -12.22 3.36 6.89
N GLU A 26 -11.92 3.97 8.05
CA GLU A 26 -11.64 3.23 9.30
C GLU A 26 -12.84 2.40 9.76
N SER A 27 -14.02 3.02 9.80
CA SER A 27 -15.25 2.33 10.24
C SER A 27 -15.64 1.14 9.36
N ARG A 28 -15.11 1.08 8.13
CA ARG A 28 -15.33 0.00 7.17
C ARG A 28 -14.20 -1.03 7.16
N GLY A 29 -13.10 -0.78 7.89
CA GLY A 29 -11.90 -1.62 7.85
C GLY A 29 -11.23 -1.64 6.47
N GLU A 30 -11.53 -0.68 5.60
CA GLU A 30 -10.94 -0.57 4.25
C GLU A 30 -9.52 0.02 4.30
N ALA A 31 -9.23 0.77 5.35
CA ALA A 31 -7.91 1.30 5.62
C ALA A 31 -7.66 1.35 7.13
N ILE A 32 -6.42 1.05 7.52
CA ILE A 32 -5.95 1.01 8.89
C ILE A 32 -4.92 2.12 9.06
N TRP A 33 -5.13 2.98 10.04
CA TRP A 33 -4.15 3.96 10.49
C TRP A 33 -3.64 3.66 11.90
N GLU A 34 -4.48 3.04 12.72
CA GLU A 34 -4.15 2.60 14.07
C GLU A 34 -4.94 1.34 14.40
N VAL A 35 -4.40 0.56 15.32
CA VAL A 35 -5.08 -0.59 15.90
C VAL A 35 -5.21 -0.29 17.39
N PRO A 36 -6.44 -0.21 17.93
CA PRO A 36 -6.62 -0.02 19.37
C PRO A 36 -6.12 -1.26 20.10
N LEU A 37 -5.06 -1.08 20.89
CA LEU A 37 -4.43 -2.12 21.70
C LEU A 37 -4.41 -1.67 23.16
N GLU A 38 -4.59 -2.60 24.09
CA GLU A 38 -4.46 -2.32 25.52
C GLU A 38 -2.98 -2.14 25.88
N GLY A 39 -2.53 -0.90 26.08
CA GLY A 39 -1.16 -0.57 26.48
C GLY A 39 -0.51 0.49 25.59
N LYS A 40 0.82 0.63 25.67
CA LYS A 40 1.59 1.58 24.85
C LYS A 40 2.34 0.81 23.77
N PHE A 41 1.79 0.83 22.56
CA PHE A 41 2.38 0.20 21.39
C PHE A 41 2.65 1.24 20.30
N ILE A 42 3.70 0.99 19.53
CA ILE A 42 3.99 1.71 18.29
C ILE A 42 4.28 0.67 17.21
N ALA A 43 3.94 0.98 15.96
CA ALA A 43 4.36 0.22 14.80
C ALA A 43 5.40 1.05 14.04
N LEU A 44 6.56 0.46 13.76
CA LEU A 44 7.57 1.06 12.89
C LEU A 44 7.32 0.58 11.46
N THR A 45 7.19 1.53 10.55
CA THR A 45 7.03 1.25 9.12
C THR A 45 8.03 2.04 8.30
N PHE A 46 8.56 1.43 7.26
CA PHE A 46 9.51 2.06 6.33
C PHE A 46 9.00 1.91 4.91
N ASP A 47 8.93 3.01 4.17
CA ASP A 47 8.43 3.05 2.80
C ASP A 47 9.61 3.12 1.81
N ASP A 48 9.32 2.87 0.53
CA ASP A 48 10.23 3.02 -0.60
C ASP A 48 11.44 2.07 -0.64
N GLY A 49 11.49 1.06 0.23
CA GLY A 49 12.57 0.06 0.25
C GLY A 49 12.49 -0.99 -0.88
N PRO A 50 13.42 -1.97 -0.87
CA PRO A 50 14.68 -1.92 -0.13
C PRO A 50 15.67 -0.94 -0.75
N ASP A 51 16.35 -0.16 0.08
CA ASP A 51 17.51 0.64 -0.30
C ASP A 51 18.81 -0.13 0.03
N PRO A 52 19.74 -0.30 -0.91
CA PRO A 52 20.94 -1.10 -0.67
C PRO A 52 21.93 -0.48 0.32
N ALA A 53 21.87 0.84 0.56
CA ALA A 53 22.71 1.51 1.54
C ALA A 53 22.05 1.54 2.92
N ASP A 54 20.77 1.89 2.98
CA ASP A 54 20.11 2.20 4.25
C ASP A 54 19.40 1.00 4.88
N THR A 55 18.70 0.18 4.08
CA THR A 55 17.89 -0.93 4.62
C THR A 55 18.73 -1.93 5.44
N PRO A 56 19.92 -2.37 5.02
CA PRO A 56 20.75 -3.25 5.85
C PRO A 56 21.12 -2.66 7.22
N ALA A 57 21.41 -1.37 7.28
CA ALA A 57 21.76 -0.69 8.53
C ALA A 57 20.54 -0.56 9.46
N ILE A 58 19.35 -0.32 8.90
CA ILE A 58 18.10 -0.33 9.67
C ILE A 58 17.83 -1.72 10.25
N LEU A 59 18.02 -2.78 9.46
CA LEU A 59 17.86 -4.16 9.92
C LEU A 59 18.82 -4.49 11.08
N ASP A 60 20.10 -4.13 10.95
CA ASP A 60 21.09 -4.30 12.03
C ASP A 60 20.67 -3.58 13.33
N LEU A 61 20.11 -2.37 13.20
CA LEU A 61 19.65 -1.60 14.35
C LEU A 61 18.41 -2.24 14.99
N LEU A 62 17.44 -2.67 14.19
CA LEU A 62 16.25 -3.37 14.69
C LEU A 62 16.64 -4.65 15.43
N ALA A 63 17.57 -5.43 14.88
CA ALA A 63 18.10 -6.63 15.52
C ALA A 63 18.78 -6.31 16.86
N THR A 64 19.57 -5.23 16.93
CA THR A 64 20.23 -4.78 18.17
C THR A 64 19.24 -4.51 19.30
N TYR A 65 18.05 -3.98 18.97
CA TYR A 65 17.00 -3.68 19.95
C TYR A 65 15.94 -4.79 20.07
N GLY A 66 16.08 -5.91 19.36
CA GLY A 66 15.06 -6.97 19.32
C GLY A 66 13.70 -6.50 18.78
N ALA A 67 13.71 -5.45 17.95
CA ALA A 67 12.51 -4.83 17.40
C ALA A 67 12.14 -5.43 16.04
N ARG A 68 10.85 -5.35 15.68
CA ARG A 68 10.33 -5.71 14.37
C ARG A 68 9.62 -4.52 13.75
N ALA A 69 9.49 -4.54 12.42
CA ALA A 69 8.95 -3.46 11.62
C ALA A 69 8.25 -4.03 10.38
N THR A 70 7.50 -3.17 9.69
CA THR A 70 6.92 -3.46 8.38
C THR A 70 7.64 -2.63 7.31
N PHE A 71 8.15 -3.27 6.28
CA PHE A 71 8.81 -2.63 5.14
C PHE A 71 7.85 -2.61 3.94
N PHE A 72 7.33 -1.44 3.59
CA PHE A 72 6.56 -1.21 2.37
C PHE A 72 7.54 -0.98 1.22
N ILE A 73 7.75 -2.02 0.43
CA ILE A 73 8.76 -2.02 -0.62
C ILE A 73 8.14 -1.94 -2.02
N THR A 74 8.89 -1.38 -2.96
CA THR A 74 8.45 -1.35 -4.35
C THR A 74 8.81 -2.66 -5.05
N GLY A 75 7.93 -3.13 -5.93
CA GLY A 75 8.19 -4.35 -6.71
C GLY A 75 9.49 -4.27 -7.53
N LYS A 76 9.77 -3.10 -8.13
CA LYS A 76 11.00 -2.86 -8.90
C LYS A 76 12.26 -3.01 -8.04
N LYS A 77 12.27 -2.49 -6.81
CA LYS A 77 13.42 -2.65 -5.90
C LYS A 77 13.51 -4.08 -5.37
N ALA A 78 12.39 -4.78 -5.18
CA ALA A 78 12.40 -6.19 -4.81
C ALA A 78 13.11 -7.07 -5.86
N GLU A 79 12.91 -6.78 -7.15
CA GLU A 79 13.62 -7.47 -8.24
C GLU A 79 15.11 -7.12 -8.29
N GLN A 80 15.46 -5.88 -7.98
CA GLN A 80 16.85 -5.40 -8.00
C GLN A 80 17.66 -5.92 -6.82
N TYR A 81 17.04 -6.00 -5.63
CA TYR A 81 17.72 -6.34 -4.38
C TYR A 81 17.03 -7.50 -3.63
N PRO A 82 16.80 -8.66 -4.27
CA PRO A 82 16.03 -9.74 -3.66
C PRO A 82 16.73 -10.35 -2.44
N GLY A 83 18.05 -10.18 -2.31
CA GLY A 83 18.81 -10.57 -1.12
C GLY A 83 18.43 -9.77 0.12
N ILE A 84 18.14 -8.47 -0.03
CA ILE A 84 17.73 -7.60 1.08
C ILE A 84 16.30 -7.94 1.49
N VAL A 85 15.40 -8.15 0.52
CA VAL A 85 14.02 -8.57 0.81
C VAL A 85 13.97 -9.91 1.54
N ARG A 86 14.79 -10.88 1.13
CA ARG A 86 14.93 -12.15 1.86
C ARG A 86 15.39 -11.92 3.30
N ARG A 87 16.32 -11.00 3.50
CA ARG A 87 16.84 -10.66 4.83
C ARG A 87 15.74 -10.05 5.70
N GLU A 88 14.97 -9.09 5.19
CA GLU A 88 13.80 -8.51 5.87
C GLU A 88 12.85 -9.63 6.36
N ALA A 89 12.47 -10.55 5.47
CA ALA A 89 11.58 -11.66 5.81
C ALA A 89 12.20 -12.65 6.81
N MET A 90 13.46 -13.05 6.61
CA MET A 90 14.15 -14.03 7.45
C MET A 90 14.41 -13.52 8.88
N GLU A 91 14.60 -12.22 9.06
CA GLU A 91 14.76 -11.59 10.38
C GLU A 91 13.41 -11.34 11.09
N GLY A 92 12.30 -11.75 10.47
CA GLY A 92 10.97 -11.73 11.07
C GLY A 92 10.24 -10.39 10.93
N HIS A 93 10.67 -9.54 10.00
CA HIS A 93 9.95 -8.33 9.62
C HIS A 93 8.81 -8.66 8.65
N GLU A 94 7.80 -7.79 8.60
CA GLU A 94 6.75 -7.89 7.60
C GLU A 94 7.21 -7.17 6.32
N VAL A 95 7.07 -7.82 5.17
CA VAL A 95 7.36 -7.23 3.87
C VAL A 95 6.02 -6.97 3.16
N ALA A 96 5.78 -5.72 2.82
CA ALA A 96 4.50 -5.23 2.35
C ALA A 96 4.61 -4.48 1.00
N ASN A 97 3.48 -4.33 0.32
CA ASN A 97 3.41 -3.84 -1.06
C ASN A 97 3.33 -2.31 -1.10
N HIS A 98 4.25 -1.66 -1.82
CA HIS A 98 4.26 -0.22 -2.06
C HIS A 98 4.20 0.14 -3.55
N THR A 99 3.35 -0.57 -4.31
CA THR A 99 3.27 -0.52 -5.78
C THR A 99 4.53 -1.04 -6.48
N TYR A 100 4.49 -1.21 -7.79
CA TYR A 100 5.61 -1.78 -8.52
C TYR A 100 6.68 -0.73 -8.80
N SER A 101 6.26 0.44 -9.28
CA SER A 101 7.15 1.49 -9.78
C SER A 101 7.03 2.82 -9.03
N HIS A 102 6.32 2.84 -7.90
CA HIS A 102 6.10 4.05 -7.07
C HIS A 102 5.34 5.15 -7.83
N ARG A 103 4.33 4.77 -8.62
CA ARG A 103 3.47 5.74 -9.32
C ARG A 103 2.47 6.38 -8.38
N MET A 104 2.28 7.69 -8.54
CA MET A 104 1.19 8.41 -7.89
C MET A 104 -0.16 7.90 -8.42
N LEU A 105 -0.85 7.08 -7.62
CA LEU A 105 -2.06 6.38 -8.05
C LEU A 105 -3.24 7.31 -8.38
N LEU A 106 -3.23 8.55 -7.87
CA LEU A 106 -4.23 9.57 -8.20
C LEU A 106 -4.28 9.93 -9.70
N HIS A 107 -3.20 9.64 -10.44
CA HIS A 107 -3.10 9.90 -11.87
C HIS A 107 -3.16 8.61 -12.70
N CYS A 108 -3.59 7.50 -12.09
CA CYS A 108 -3.67 6.20 -12.74
C CYS A 108 -5.11 5.79 -13.00
N THR A 109 -5.32 5.05 -14.09
CA THR A 109 -6.58 4.33 -14.32
C THR A 109 -6.67 3.09 -13.43
N ASP A 110 -7.86 2.56 -13.20
CA ASP A 110 -8.05 1.32 -12.43
C ASP A 110 -7.20 0.15 -12.94
N ALA A 111 -7.06 0.02 -14.26
CA ALA A 111 -6.22 -1.01 -14.87
C ALA A 111 -4.73 -0.80 -14.55
N GLN A 112 -4.26 0.44 -14.54
CA GLN A 112 -2.89 0.78 -14.15
C GLN A 112 -2.66 0.52 -12.65
N ILE A 113 -3.61 0.89 -11.79
CA ILE A 113 -3.53 0.64 -10.35
C ILE A 113 -3.45 -0.87 -10.07
N ARG A 114 -4.34 -1.66 -10.67
CA ARG A 114 -4.32 -3.13 -10.53
C ARG A 114 -3.01 -3.74 -11.04
N GLY A 115 -2.50 -3.22 -12.17
CA GLY A 115 -1.21 -3.65 -12.70
C GLY A 115 -0.05 -3.37 -11.75
N GLU A 116 0.03 -2.15 -11.21
CA GLU A 116 1.06 -1.76 -10.23
C GLU A 116 1.03 -2.66 -8.99
N ILE A 117 -0.15 -2.92 -8.44
CA ILE A 117 -0.30 -3.76 -7.25
C ILE A 117 0.07 -5.21 -7.56
N ALA A 118 -0.47 -5.78 -8.64
CA ALA A 118 -0.27 -7.20 -8.99
C ALA A 118 1.18 -7.52 -9.37
N MET A 119 1.86 -6.62 -10.09
CA MET A 119 3.28 -6.80 -10.39
C MET A 119 4.12 -6.75 -9.12
N ALA A 120 3.86 -5.79 -8.22
CA ALA A 120 4.56 -5.73 -6.94
C ALA A 120 4.31 -6.97 -6.08
N GLN A 121 3.05 -7.44 -6.02
CA GLN A 121 2.67 -8.65 -5.29
C GLN A 121 3.54 -9.85 -5.70
N LYS A 122 3.66 -10.06 -7.00
CA LYS A 122 4.46 -11.14 -7.57
C LYS A 122 5.96 -10.97 -7.27
N SER A 123 6.52 -9.80 -7.56
CA SER A 123 7.96 -9.55 -7.40
C SER A 123 8.41 -9.65 -5.95
N ILE A 124 7.62 -9.10 -5.03
CA ILE A 124 7.86 -9.19 -3.59
C ILE A 124 7.67 -10.62 -3.11
N GLY A 125 6.59 -11.30 -3.52
CA GLY A 125 6.33 -12.68 -3.15
C GLY A 125 7.45 -13.64 -3.53
N MET A 126 8.01 -13.49 -4.74
CA MET A 126 9.16 -14.27 -5.19
C MET A 126 10.42 -14.02 -4.36
N ALA A 127 10.64 -12.79 -3.89
CA ALA A 127 11.82 -12.42 -3.13
C ALA A 127 11.68 -12.77 -1.63
N ALA A 128 10.53 -12.46 -1.01
CA ALA A 128 10.26 -12.68 0.41
C ALA A 128 9.88 -14.13 0.74
N GLY A 129 9.44 -14.92 -0.26
CA GLY A 129 8.95 -16.29 -0.06
C GLY A 129 7.50 -16.38 0.40
N ALA A 130 6.82 -15.24 0.56
CA ALA A 130 5.41 -15.13 0.85
C ALA A 130 4.83 -13.86 0.24
N GLU A 131 3.57 -13.93 -0.18
CA GLU A 131 2.87 -12.80 -0.78
C GLU A 131 2.48 -11.73 0.27
N PRO A 132 2.71 -10.43 0.00
CA PRO A 132 2.29 -9.35 0.87
C PRO A 132 0.79 -9.36 1.19
N VAL A 133 0.42 -9.10 2.44
CA VAL A 133 -0.99 -8.97 2.86
C VAL A 133 -1.42 -7.53 3.14
N LEU A 134 -0.44 -6.64 3.28
CA LEU A 134 -0.62 -5.20 3.46
C LEU A 134 -0.16 -4.45 2.23
N PHE A 135 -0.87 -3.36 1.97
CA PHE A 135 -0.56 -2.41 0.91
C PHE A 135 -0.57 -0.99 1.47
N SER A 136 0.42 -0.19 1.05
CA SER A 136 0.44 1.27 1.24
C SER A 136 0.55 1.94 -0.13
N ALA A 137 -0.25 2.99 -0.37
CA ALA A 137 -0.19 3.74 -1.61
C ALA A 137 0.95 4.77 -1.56
N ALA A 138 1.76 4.84 -2.63
CA ALA A 138 2.72 5.91 -2.84
C ALA A 138 2.09 7.29 -2.58
N GLY A 139 2.56 7.99 -1.54
CA GLY A 139 2.07 9.32 -1.14
C GLY A 139 0.89 9.35 -0.14
N ARG A 140 0.53 8.25 0.54
CA ARG A 140 -0.50 8.24 1.61
C ARG A 140 -0.17 7.31 2.78
N PHE A 141 -0.53 7.72 4.00
CA PHE A 141 -0.23 7.02 5.27
C PHE A 141 -1.36 6.07 5.73
N PHE A 142 -1.76 5.08 4.93
CA PHE A 142 -2.71 4.08 5.41
C PHE A 142 -2.47 2.70 4.83
N LEU A 143 -2.82 1.68 5.62
CA LEU A 143 -2.66 0.27 5.28
C LEU A 143 -3.98 -0.29 4.76
N ILE A 144 -4.00 -0.88 3.58
CA ILE A 144 -5.14 -1.66 3.09
C ILE A 144 -4.86 -3.14 3.39
N ARG A 145 -5.80 -3.81 4.08
CA ARG A 145 -5.78 -5.28 4.20
C ARG A 145 -6.47 -5.91 2.99
N GLY A 146 -5.72 -6.69 2.22
CA GLY A 146 -6.24 -7.55 1.16
C GLY A 146 -6.07 -7.00 -0.25
N CYS A 147 -5.42 -7.81 -1.09
CA CYS A 147 -5.56 -7.88 -2.54
C CYS A 147 -5.71 -9.35 -2.92
#